data_AF-A0A2S6RVY0-F1
#
_entry.id   AF-A0A2S6RVY0-F1
#
_cell.length_a   1.000
_cell.length_b   1.000
_cell.length_c   1.000
_cell.angle_alpha   90.00
_cell.angle_beta   90.00
_cell.angle_gamma   90.00
#
_symmetry.space_group_name_H-M   'P 1'
#
loop_
_entity.id
_entity.type
_entity.pdbx_description
1 polymer ?
#
loop_
_entity_poly.entity_id
_entity_poly.type
_entity_poly.pdbx_seq_one_letter_code
_entity_poly.pdbx_strand_id
1 'polypeptide(L)'
;MHDLVIRIGTIIDGTGKPARLGDVVIDGACISAVGTNLMSARREIDATDLLVLPGWVDVQTHYDGQATWYPYLTPSSCHGVTTTVFGNCGLVLQRIGPEARVISLTSCRVR
;
A
#
# COMPACT_ATOMS: atom_id res chain seq x y z
N MET A 1 -20.52 -14.83 -7.31
CA MET A 1 -20.92 -13.47 -6.91
C MET A 1 -19.65 -12.80 -6.39
N HIS A 2 -19.34 -11.60 -6.87
CA HIS A 2 -18.10 -10.92 -6.48
C HIS A 2 -18.23 -10.19 -5.14
N ASP A 3 -17.13 -9.92 -4.45
CA ASP A 3 -17.16 -9.23 -3.16
C ASP A 3 -17.32 -7.72 -3.30
N LEU A 4 -16.48 -7.09 -4.11
CA LEU A 4 -16.48 -5.66 -4.37
C LEU A 4 -16.24 -5.35 -5.85
N VAL A 5 -16.96 -4.36 -6.38
CA VAL A 5 -16.66 -3.73 -7.67
C VAL A 5 -16.54 -2.22 -7.51
N ILE A 6 -15.46 -1.66 -8.06
CA ILE A 6 -15.29 -0.22 -8.25
C ILE A 6 -15.69 0.07 -9.70
N ARG A 7 -16.69 0.94 -9.89
CA ARG A 7 -17.41 1.17 -11.15
C ARG A 7 -16.94 2.43 -11.84
N ILE A 8 -16.85 2.39 -13.18
CA ILE A 8 -16.78 3.59 -14.04
C ILE A 8 -15.62 4.53 -13.66
N GLY A 9 -14.52 3.96 -13.19
CA GLY A 9 -13.33 4.71 -12.82
C GLY A 9 -12.40 4.97 -14.00
N THR A 10 -11.61 6.05 -13.94
CA THR A 10 -10.46 6.22 -14.83
C THR A 10 -9.27 5.46 -14.25
N ILE A 11 -8.99 4.29 -14.80
CA ILE A 11 -7.98 3.35 -14.30
C ILE A 11 -6.60 3.73 -14.84
N ILE A 12 -5.64 3.92 -13.94
CA ILE A 12 -4.20 4.02 -14.24
C ILE A 12 -3.51 2.90 -13.48
N ASP A 13 -3.08 1.86 -14.20
CA ASP A 13 -2.63 0.58 -13.60
C ASP A 13 -1.16 0.55 -13.17
N GLY A 14 -0.45 1.66 -13.28
CA GLY A 14 0.97 1.78 -12.93
C GLY A 14 1.94 1.21 -13.98
N THR A 15 1.46 0.66 -15.11
CA THR A 15 2.33 0.09 -16.17
C THR A 15 2.89 1.14 -17.13
N GLY A 16 2.48 2.40 -16.99
CA GLY A 16 2.83 3.50 -17.91
C GLY A 16 1.96 3.56 -19.18
N LYS A 17 0.99 2.66 -19.33
CA LYS A 17 0.00 2.72 -20.42
C LYS A 17 -0.98 3.90 -20.22
N PRO A 18 -1.64 4.36 -21.30
CA PRO A 18 -2.69 5.38 -21.20
C PRO A 18 -3.81 4.97 -20.24
N ALA A 19 -4.37 5.95 -19.55
CA ALA A 19 -5.53 5.75 -18.69
C ALA A 19 -6.73 5.22 -19.49
N ARG A 20 -7.57 4.39 -18.85
CA ARG A 20 -8.77 3.82 -19.48
C ARG A 20 -9.95 3.82 -18.53
N LEU A 21 -11.14 4.03 -19.08
CA LEU A 21 -12.38 3.89 -18.31
C LEU A 21 -12.68 2.41 -18.05
N GLY A 22 -13.10 2.07 -16.83
CA GLY A 22 -13.55 0.71 -16.53
C GLY A 22 -13.89 0.45 -15.07
N ASP A 23 -14.13 -0.83 -14.82
CA ASP A 23 -14.46 -1.43 -13.55
C ASP A 23 -13.29 -2.29 -13.04
N VAL A 24 -13.12 -2.31 -11.72
CA VAL A 24 -12.16 -3.19 -11.02
C VAL A 24 -12.93 -4.06 -10.03
N VAL A 25 -12.80 -5.38 -10.17
CA VAL A 25 -13.46 -6.35 -9.29
C VAL A 25 -12.44 -6.95 -8.34
N ILE A 26 -12.84 -7.04 -7.07
CA ILE A 26 -12.03 -7.56 -5.98
C ILE A 26 -12.80 -8.73 -5.35
N ASP A 27 -12.12 -9.86 -5.21
CA ASP A 27 -12.59 -11.04 -4.50
C ASP A 27 -11.55 -11.44 -3.44
N GLY A 28 -11.95 -11.45 -2.18
CA GLY A 28 -11.05 -11.61 -1.04
C GLY A 28 -9.96 -10.55 -1.02
N ALA A 29 -8.70 -10.97 -1.20
CA ALA A 29 -7.51 -10.12 -1.18
C ALA A 29 -6.95 -9.81 -2.58
N CYS A 30 -7.62 -10.25 -3.64
CA CYS A 30 -7.10 -10.17 -5.01
C CYS A 30 -8.02 -9.36 -5.91
N ILE A 31 -7.42 -8.64 -6.86
CA ILE A 31 -8.14 -8.13 -8.03
C ILE A 31 -8.43 -9.31 -8.95
N SER A 32 -9.70 -9.65 -9.14
CA SER A 32 -10.11 -10.82 -9.92
C SER A 32 -10.47 -10.49 -11.37
N ALA A 33 -10.85 -9.25 -11.66
CA ALA A 33 -11.10 -8.77 -13.02
C ALA A 33 -10.91 -7.26 -13.17
N VAL A 34 -10.52 -6.83 -14.37
CA VAL A 34 -10.44 -5.41 -14.78
C VAL A 34 -10.96 -5.28 -16.20
N GLY A 35 -12.00 -4.47 -16.43
CA GLY A 35 -12.68 -4.42 -17.72
C GLY A 35 -13.78 -3.38 -17.76
N THR A 36 -14.77 -3.54 -18.63
CA THR A 36 -15.98 -2.71 -18.66
C THR A 36 -17.21 -3.60 -18.56
N ASN A 37 -18.31 -3.07 -18.03
CA ASN A 37 -19.59 -3.79 -17.90
C ASN A 37 -19.44 -5.12 -17.14
N LEU A 38 -18.69 -5.12 -16.03
CA LEU A 38 -18.48 -6.34 -15.23
C LEU A 38 -19.74 -6.69 -14.41
N MET A 39 -19.86 -7.95 -13.98
CA MET A 39 -21.01 -8.39 -13.17
C MET A 39 -21.13 -7.61 -11.86
N SER A 40 -22.33 -7.62 -11.26
CA SER A 40 -22.54 -7.04 -9.94
C SER A 40 -21.78 -7.75 -8.84
N ALA A 41 -21.42 -6.99 -7.81
CA ALA A 41 -20.78 -7.48 -6.61
C ALA A 41 -21.66 -7.24 -5.38
N ARG A 42 -21.30 -7.86 -4.26
CA ARG A 42 -21.98 -7.65 -2.98
C ARG A 42 -21.92 -6.20 -2.52
N ARG A 43 -20.84 -5.50 -2.87
CA ARG A 43 -20.65 -4.07 -2.64
C ARG A 43 -20.22 -3.41 -3.93
N GLU A 44 -20.79 -2.26 -4.24
CA GLU A 44 -20.40 -1.44 -5.39
C GLU A 44 -19.96 -0.05 -4.92
N ILE A 45 -18.91 0.47 -5.54
CA ILE A 45 -18.41 1.84 -5.33
C ILE A 45 -18.44 2.55 -6.68
N ASP A 46 -19.15 3.66 -6.76
CA ASP A 46 -19.14 4.52 -7.94
C ASP A 46 -17.89 5.41 -7.94
N ALA A 47 -17.05 5.26 -8.98
CA ALA A 47 -15.84 6.04 -9.19
C ALA A 47 -15.94 6.95 -10.43
N THR A 48 -17.15 7.33 -10.83
CA THR A 48 -17.39 8.34 -11.88
C THR A 48 -16.59 9.61 -11.59
N ASP A 49 -15.89 10.12 -12.60
CA ASP A 49 -14.98 11.27 -12.53
C ASP A 49 -13.82 11.14 -11.52
N LEU A 50 -13.56 9.93 -11.01
CA LEU A 50 -12.46 9.63 -10.11
C LEU A 50 -11.40 8.75 -10.78
N LEU A 51 -10.18 8.81 -10.23
CA LEU A 51 -9.07 7.94 -10.61
C LEU A 51 -9.08 6.66 -9.78
N VAL A 52 -8.83 5.52 -10.43
CA VAL A 52 -8.61 4.24 -9.77
C VAL A 52 -7.15 3.83 -10.00
N LEU A 53 -6.38 3.84 -8.91
CA LEU A 53 -4.93 3.68 -8.92
C LEU A 53 -4.53 2.52 -8.02
N PRO A 54 -3.39 1.84 -8.28
CA PRO A 54 -2.71 1.06 -7.26
C PRO A 54 -2.42 1.92 -6.03
N GLY A 55 -2.47 1.31 -4.85
CA GLY A 55 -2.01 1.97 -3.63
C GLY A 55 -0.54 2.32 -3.71
N TRP A 56 -0.15 3.44 -3.10
CA TRP A 56 1.23 3.91 -3.19
C TRP A 56 2.17 3.04 -2.35
N VAL A 57 3.40 2.92 -2.82
CA VAL A 57 4.51 2.26 -2.11
C VAL A 57 5.45 3.34 -1.61
N ASP A 58 5.44 3.57 -0.31
CA ASP A 58 6.32 4.54 0.34
C ASP A 58 7.63 3.84 0.75
N VAL A 59 8.66 4.04 -0.07
CA VAL A 59 9.94 3.34 0.02
C VAL A 59 10.84 3.89 1.13
N GLN A 60 10.49 5.02 1.75
CA GLN A 60 11.38 5.74 2.65
C GLN A 60 10.58 6.32 3.82
N THR A 61 10.35 5.49 4.84
CA THR A 61 9.70 5.94 6.08
C THR A 61 10.54 5.59 7.31
N HIS A 62 10.15 6.18 8.44
CA HIS A 62 10.74 5.95 9.76
C HIS A 62 9.69 5.48 10.78
N TYR A 63 8.70 4.70 10.33
CA TYR A 63 7.67 4.17 11.22
C TYR A 63 8.13 2.95 12.04
N ASP A 64 9.41 2.57 12.01
CA ASP A 64 9.99 1.48 12.80
C ASP A 64 9.48 1.47 14.25
N GLY A 65 9.49 2.64 14.90
CA GLY A 65 8.88 2.84 16.21
C GLY A 65 7.37 2.94 16.14
N GLN A 66 6.85 3.90 15.35
CA GLN A 66 5.43 4.25 15.34
C GLN A 66 4.50 3.06 15.06
N ALA A 67 4.90 2.13 14.21
CA ALA A 67 4.13 0.93 13.90
C ALA A 67 3.90 0.01 15.12
N THR A 68 4.70 0.14 16.18
CA THR A 68 4.56 -0.67 17.40
C THR A 68 3.44 -0.19 18.34
N TRP A 69 3.03 1.07 18.26
CA TRP A 69 1.96 1.64 19.09
C TRP A 69 0.84 2.33 18.31
N TYR A 70 0.99 2.48 16.99
CA TYR A 70 0.02 3.15 16.13
C TYR A 70 -0.34 2.30 14.90
N PRO A 71 -1.41 1.50 14.97
CA PRO A 71 -1.72 0.49 13.95
C PRO A 71 -2.26 1.06 12.63
N TYR A 72 -2.63 2.35 12.60
CA TYR A 72 -3.33 2.94 11.45
C TYR A 72 -2.41 3.66 10.46
N LEU A 73 -1.22 4.08 10.89
CA LEU A 73 -0.23 4.82 10.08
C LEU A 73 -0.86 5.91 9.20
N THR A 74 -1.85 6.65 9.74
CA THR A 74 -2.64 7.68 9.04
C THR A 74 -1.84 8.75 8.30
N PRO A 75 -0.62 9.17 8.72
CA PRO A 75 0.13 10.13 7.91
C PRO A 75 0.50 9.58 6.52
N SER A 76 0.55 8.26 6.33
CA SER A 76 0.73 7.64 5.00
C SER A 76 -0.59 7.09 4.46
N SER A 77 -1.38 6.37 5.26
CA SER A 77 -2.60 5.72 4.75
C SER A 77 -3.68 6.72 4.29
N CYS A 78 -3.78 7.91 4.89
CA CYS A 78 -4.69 8.97 4.42
C CYS A 78 -4.26 9.58 3.06
N HIS A 79 -3.01 9.38 2.64
CA HIS A 79 -2.50 9.84 1.34
C HIS A 79 -2.50 8.72 0.29
N GLY A 80 -3.15 7.58 0.55
CA GLY A 80 -3.26 6.48 -0.41
C GLY A 80 -2.10 5.49 -0.38
N VAL A 81 -1.19 5.59 0.59
CA VAL A 81 -0.12 4.60 0.80
C VAL A 81 -0.71 3.32 1.36
N THR A 82 -0.39 2.20 0.71
CA THR A 82 -0.82 0.86 1.13
C THR A 82 0.34 -0.03 1.55
N THR A 83 1.57 0.34 1.19
CA THR A 83 2.79 -0.38 1.56
C THR A 83 3.86 0.62 1.95
N THR A 84 4.56 0.37 3.04
CA THR A 84 5.65 1.21 3.54
C THR A 84 6.88 0.36 3.82
N VAL A 85 8.08 0.90 3.57
CA VAL A 85 9.36 0.27 3.91
C VAL A 85 10.04 1.03 5.06
N PHE A 86 10.51 0.28 6.07
CA PHE A 86 11.15 0.75 7.31
C PHE A 86 12.63 0.36 7.35
N GLY A 87 13.38 0.86 8.34
CA GLY A 87 14.80 0.52 8.51
C GLY A 87 15.74 1.36 7.65
N ASN A 88 15.35 2.59 7.33
CA ASN A 88 16.10 3.47 6.44
C ASN A 88 17.08 4.37 7.19
N CYS A 89 18.03 4.98 6.45
CA CYS A 89 19.01 5.95 6.96
C CYS A 89 19.87 5.46 8.14
N GLY A 90 20.08 4.15 8.27
CA GLY A 90 20.82 3.56 9.39
C GLY A 90 20.04 3.56 10.71
N LEU A 91 18.77 3.95 10.69
CA LEU A 91 17.85 3.87 11.83
C LEU A 91 16.96 2.63 11.63
N VAL A 92 17.10 1.68 12.54
CA VAL A 92 16.24 0.49 12.61
C VAL A 92 15.82 0.28 14.05
N LEU A 93 14.54 0.02 14.28
CA LEU A 93 14.09 -0.47 15.58
C LEU A 93 14.03 -2.00 15.54
N GLN A 94 14.88 -2.63 16.35
CA GLN A 94 14.92 -4.08 16.47
C GLN A 94 14.58 -4.51 17.88
N ARG A 95 13.69 -5.50 18.01
CA ARG A 95 13.41 -6.13 19.30
C ARG A 95 14.61 -6.99 19.71
N ILE A 96 15.25 -6.64 20.81
CA ILE A 96 16.37 -7.38 21.38
C ILE A 96 15.85 -8.17 22.60
N GLY A 97 16.08 -9.49 22.60
CA GLY A 97 15.71 -10.36 23.72
C GLY A 97 16.67 -10.20 24.92
N PRO A 98 16.27 -10.61 26.13
CA PRO A 98 17.06 -10.37 27.35
C PRO A 98 18.45 -11.03 27.34
N GLU A 99 18.61 -12.17 26.65
CA GLU A 99 19.89 -12.88 26.54
C GLU A 99 20.71 -12.48 25.29
N ALA A 100 20.22 -11.54 24.49
CA ALA A 100 20.84 -11.21 23.21
C ALA A 100 22.10 -10.37 23.40
N ARG A 101 23.22 -10.83 22.82
CA ARG A 101 24.46 -10.06 22.70
C ARG A 101 24.50 -9.40 21.32
N VAL A 102 24.41 -8.07 21.29
CA VAL A 102 24.38 -7.31 20.04
C VAL A 102 25.69 -6.56 19.85
N ILE A 103 26.38 -6.83 18.73
CA ILE A 103 27.46 -5.99 18.22
C ILE A 103 26.85 -5.14 17.10
N SER A 104 26.67 -3.85 17.35
CA SER A 104 26.16 -2.92 16.34
C SER A 104 27.32 -2.28 15.58
N LEU A 105 27.36 -2.47 14.26
CA LEU A 105 28.40 -1.95 13.38
C LEU A 105 28.07 -0.57 12.79
N THR A 106 27.15 0.20 13.40
CA THR A 106 26.64 1.49 12.88
C THR A 106 27.63 2.65 12.86
N SER A 107 28.93 2.42 13.07
CA SER A 107 29.97 3.40 12.75
C SER A 107 30.72 3.00 11.48
N CYS A 108 30.12 3.26 10.31
CA CYS A 108 30.96 3.50 9.14
C CYS A 108 31.67 4.84 9.37
N ARG A 109 32.94 4.81 9.78
CA ARG A 109 33.78 6.01 9.68
C ARG A 109 33.87 6.35 8.20
N VAL A 110 33.05 7.31 7.77
CA VAL A 110 33.30 8.02 6.51
C VAL A 110 34.67 8.66 6.69
N ARG A 111 35.68 8.12 6.01
CA ARG A 111 36.97 8.77 5.86
C ARG A 111 36.86 9.88 4.83
#